data_AF-A0A395RHL6-F1
#
_entry.id   AF-A0A395RHL6-F1
#
_cell.length_a   1.000
_cell.length_b   1.000
_cell.length_c   1.000
_cell.angle_alpha   90.00
_cell.angle_beta   90.00
_cell.angle_gamma   90.00
#
_symmetry.space_group_name_H-M   'P 1'
#
loop_
_entity.id
_entity.type
_entity.pdbx_description
1 polymer ?
#
loop_
_entity_poly.entity_id
_entity_poly.type
_entity_poly.pdbx_seq_one_letter_code
_entity_poly.pdbx_strand_id
1 'polypeptide(L)'
;MVISKSSNKKQPRSEYTHFKTTKRDMYDAARQRAGITYADPAEVLVIDQGDGSVMEGTFTTPYFWRNGRWVTPPVAAQFSRDEGSGGQDGTSRRWALERGLVFEQAINAKSLVHGEECWISNGVRGFVAATIRLH
;
A
#
# COMPACT_ATOMS: atom_id res chain seq x y z
N MET A 1 11.49 1.48 9.09
CA MET A 1 11.32 0.65 7.87
C MET A 1 11.38 1.58 6.65
N VAL A 2 11.93 1.15 5.53
CA VAL A 2 12.00 1.99 4.31
C VAL A 2 10.98 1.50 3.29
N ILE A 3 10.23 2.44 2.70
CA ILE A 3 9.26 2.11 1.65
C ILE A 3 9.80 2.62 0.31
N SER A 4 10.07 1.70 -0.61
CA SER A 4 10.43 2.04 -1.98
C SER A 4 9.18 2.18 -2.83
N LYS A 5 9.09 3.26 -3.61
CA LYS A 5 8.08 3.36 -4.67
C LYS A 5 8.48 2.42 -5.81
N SER A 6 7.59 1.52 -6.24
CA SER A 6 7.93 0.60 -7.33
C SER A 6 8.37 1.36 -8.59
N SER A 7 9.50 0.93 -9.16
CA SER A 7 10.03 1.47 -10.42
C SER A 7 9.12 1.08 -11.59
N ASN A 8 8.53 2.11 -12.21
CA ASN A 8 7.80 2.21 -13.48
C ASN A 8 6.72 1.18 -13.88
N LYS A 9 6.57 0.05 -13.17
CA LYS A 9 5.59 -0.99 -13.46
C LYS A 9 4.42 -0.90 -12.49
N LYS A 10 3.37 -0.22 -12.94
CA LYS A 10 2.07 -0.15 -12.27
C LYS A 10 1.31 -1.46 -12.45
N GLN A 11 0.37 -1.76 -11.56
CA GLN A 11 -0.39 -3.01 -11.54
C GLN A 11 -1.88 -2.74 -11.80
N PRO A 12 -2.56 -3.59 -12.58
CA PRO A 12 -4.01 -3.51 -12.69
C PRO A 12 -4.68 -4.02 -11.40
N ARG A 13 -5.82 -3.44 -11.07
CA ARG A 13 -6.72 -3.97 -10.04
C ARG A 13 -7.21 -5.36 -10.47
N SER A 14 -7.12 -6.33 -9.57
CA SER A 14 -7.54 -7.70 -9.81
C SER A 14 -7.98 -8.40 -8.52
N GLU A 15 -8.64 -9.55 -8.67
CA GLU A 15 -8.99 -10.42 -7.55
C GLU A 15 -7.75 -10.82 -6.73
N TYR A 16 -6.59 -10.95 -7.37
CA TYR A 16 -5.33 -11.27 -6.69
C TYR A 16 -4.73 -10.10 -5.91
N THR A 17 -5.13 -8.87 -6.23
CA THR A 17 -4.82 -7.69 -5.41
C THR A 17 -5.84 -7.48 -4.30
N HIS A 18 -7.08 -7.97 -4.46
CA HIS A 18 -8.17 -7.73 -3.51
C HIS A 18 -8.35 -8.83 -2.45
N PHE A 19 -8.17 -10.10 -2.82
CA PHE A 19 -8.23 -11.24 -1.92
C PHE A 19 -6.85 -11.83 -1.62
N LYS A 20 -6.63 -12.23 -0.37
CA LYS A 20 -5.34 -12.79 0.04
C LYS A 20 -5.21 -14.20 -0.52
N THR A 21 -4.39 -14.36 -1.56
CA THR A 21 -4.11 -15.65 -2.19
C THR A 21 -2.62 -15.98 -2.17
N THR A 22 -2.27 -17.21 -2.57
CA THR A 22 -0.89 -17.64 -2.81
C THR A 22 -0.35 -17.20 -4.17
N LYS A 23 -1.19 -16.70 -5.08
CA LYS A 23 -0.75 -16.16 -6.38
C LYS A 23 -0.19 -14.75 -6.18
N ARG A 24 1.14 -14.67 -6.07
CA ARG A 24 1.84 -13.45 -5.60
C ARG A 24 2.94 -12.95 -6.51
N ASP A 25 3.13 -13.54 -7.68
CA ASP A 25 4.20 -13.21 -8.64
C ASP A 25 4.34 -11.70 -8.91
N MET A 26 3.22 -10.97 -8.95
CA MET A 26 3.25 -9.52 -9.16
C MET A 26 3.89 -8.74 -8.00
N TYR A 27 3.69 -9.20 -6.76
CA TYR A 27 4.31 -8.65 -5.55
C TYR A 27 5.77 -9.07 -5.48
N ASP A 28 6.08 -10.34 -5.75
CA ASP A 28 7.46 -10.85 -5.74
C ASP A 28 8.31 -10.12 -6.78
N ALA A 29 7.78 -9.94 -8.00
CA ALA A 29 8.44 -9.15 -9.03
C ALA A 29 8.63 -7.67 -8.60
N ALA A 30 7.72 -7.09 -7.81
CA ALA A 30 7.88 -5.72 -7.31
C ALA A 30 9.04 -5.62 -6.30
N ARG A 31 9.14 -6.59 -5.38
CA ARG A 31 10.27 -6.69 -4.44
C ARG A 31 11.60 -6.92 -5.16
N GLN A 32 11.61 -7.82 -6.16
CA GLN A 32 12.79 -8.08 -6.99
C GLN A 32 13.27 -6.82 -7.72
N ARG A 33 12.37 -6.04 -8.34
CA ARG A 33 12.73 -4.77 -8.99
C ARG A 33 13.28 -3.73 -8.02
N ALA A 34 12.84 -3.74 -6.77
CA ALA A 34 13.35 -2.86 -5.73
C ALA A 34 14.66 -3.37 -5.11
N GLY A 35 15.13 -4.57 -5.49
CA GLY A 35 16.33 -5.17 -4.91
C GLY A 35 16.17 -5.54 -3.44
N ILE A 36 14.94 -5.77 -2.96
CA ILE A 36 14.68 -6.14 -1.57
C ILE A 36 14.24 -7.60 -1.45
N THR A 37 14.73 -8.25 -0.41
CA THR A 37 14.41 -9.62 0.00
C THR A 37 13.39 -9.63 1.14
N TYR A 38 12.96 -10.81 1.56
CA TYR A 38 12.05 -10.98 2.70
C TYR A 38 12.67 -10.61 4.06
N ALA A 39 13.99 -10.62 4.17
CA ALA A 39 14.72 -10.30 5.40
C ALA A 39 14.89 -8.79 5.58
N ASP A 40 14.80 -8.02 4.50
CA ASP A 40 15.02 -6.57 4.57
C ASP A 40 13.91 -5.88 5.35
N PRO A 41 14.23 -4.90 6.21
CA PRO A 41 13.25 -4.05 6.91
C PRO A 41 12.69 -3.00 5.94
N ALA A 42 12.20 -3.46 4.79
CA ALA A 42 11.74 -2.66 3.67
C ALA A 42 10.47 -3.23 3.03
N GLU A 43 9.71 -2.33 2.43
CA GLU A 43 8.46 -2.60 1.74
C GLU A 43 8.45 -1.88 0.38
N VAL A 44 7.65 -2.38 -0.56
CA VAL A 44 7.44 -1.74 -1.87
C VAL A 44 5.97 -1.34 -2.02
N LEU A 45 5.71 -0.10 -2.40
CA LEU A 45 4.36 0.33 -2.76
C LEU A 45 3.97 -0.22 -4.13
N VAL A 46 2.76 -0.78 -4.18
CA VAL A 46 2.06 -1.18 -5.40
C VAL A 46 1.18 -0.03 -5.85
N ILE A 47 1.35 0.37 -7.11
CA ILE A 47 0.69 1.54 -7.71
C ILE A 47 -0.31 1.07 -8.76
N ASP A 48 -1.51 1.62 -8.73
CA ASP A 48 -2.57 1.35 -9.70
C ASP A 48 -2.15 1.80 -11.11
N GLN A 49 -2.42 0.95 -12.10
CA GLN A 49 -2.15 1.22 -13.51
C GLN A 49 -3.08 2.28 -14.08
N GLY A 50 -4.34 2.32 -13.64
CA GLY A 50 -5.35 3.24 -14.14
C GLY A 50 -5.03 4.69 -13.81
N ASP A 51 -5.10 5.05 -12.53
CA ASP A 51 -4.98 6.46 -12.10
C ASP A 51 -3.61 6.81 -11.49
N GLY A 52 -2.74 5.82 -11.25
CA GLY A 52 -1.44 6.03 -10.62
C GLY A 52 -1.52 6.30 -9.11
N SER A 53 -2.63 5.96 -8.46
CA SER A 53 -2.77 5.98 -7.01
C SER A 53 -2.00 4.83 -6.35
N VAL A 54 -1.61 5.03 -5.10
CA VAL A 54 -1.06 3.97 -4.25
C VAL A 54 -2.22 3.04 -3.87
N MET A 55 -2.05 1.72 -4.04
CA MET A 55 -3.02 0.73 -3.60
C MET A 55 -2.66 0.20 -2.21
N GLU A 56 -1.46 -0.39 -2.10
CA GLU A 56 -0.98 -1.09 -0.90
C GLU A 56 0.54 -1.27 -0.94
N GLY A 57 1.13 -1.88 0.08
CA GLY A 57 2.46 -2.46 0.06
C GLY A 57 2.42 -3.95 -0.31
N THR A 58 3.57 -4.57 -0.61
CA THR A 58 3.60 -6.00 -0.99
C THR A 58 3.14 -6.94 0.13
N PHE A 59 3.24 -6.52 1.40
CA PHE A 59 2.73 -7.26 2.56
C PHE A 59 1.85 -6.43 3.51
N THR A 60 1.61 -5.16 3.19
CA THR A 60 1.10 -4.19 4.17
C THR A 60 0.13 -3.17 3.58
N THR A 61 -0.66 -2.54 4.43
CA THR A 61 -1.45 -1.35 4.11
C THR A 61 -0.66 -0.10 4.48
N PRO A 62 -0.50 0.90 3.59
CA PRO A 62 0.16 2.16 3.89
C PRO A 62 -0.80 3.22 4.44
N TYR A 63 -0.25 4.11 5.26
CA TYR A 63 -0.92 5.25 5.87
C TYR A 63 -0.03 6.49 5.75
N PHE A 64 -0.63 7.60 5.32
CA PHE A 64 0.06 8.86 5.06
C PHE A 64 -0.57 9.99 5.86
N TRP A 65 0.22 10.94 6.33
CA TRP A 65 -0.31 12.12 7.02
C TRP A 65 -0.72 13.19 6.01
N ARG A 66 -2.02 13.52 5.96
CA ARG A 66 -2.57 14.51 5.03
C ARG A 66 -3.57 15.39 5.77
N ASN A 67 -3.42 16.71 5.63
CA ASN A 67 -4.38 17.69 6.15
C ASN A 67 -4.74 17.46 7.64
N GLY A 68 -3.74 17.17 8.48
CA GLY A 68 -3.92 17.01 9.93
C GLY A 68 -4.51 15.66 10.37
N ARG A 69 -4.59 14.66 9.48
CA ARG A 69 -5.08 13.31 9.82
C ARG A 69 -4.32 12.22 9.07
N TRP A 70 -4.38 11.01 9.60
CA TRP A 70 -3.89 9.83 8.89
C TRP A 70 -4.90 9.38 7.83
N VAL A 71 -4.41 9.09 6.63
CA VAL A 71 -5.21 8.58 5.54
C VAL A 71 -4.62 7.31 4.95
N THR A 72 -5.48 6.42 4.44
CA THR A 72 -5.10 5.18 3.76
C THR A 72 -5.83 5.08 2.42
N PRO A 73 -5.28 4.39 1.40
CA PRO A 73 -5.98 4.18 0.15
C PRO A 73 -7.37 3.54 0.35
N PRO A 74 -8.41 4.01 -0.39
CA PRO A 74 -9.73 3.42 -0.35
C PRO A 74 -9.70 2.01 -0.95
N VAL A 75 -10.42 1.07 -0.35
CA VAL A 75 -10.58 -0.30 -0.87
C VAL A 75 -12.08 -0.60 -0.90
N ALA A 76 -12.60 -1.00 -2.06
CA ALA A 76 -14.00 -1.38 -2.18
C ALA A 76 -14.31 -2.59 -1.28
N ALA A 77 -15.48 -2.62 -0.64
CA ALA A 77 -15.87 -3.70 0.28
C ALA A 77 -16.05 -5.07 -0.41
N GLN A 78 -16.32 -5.04 -1.72
CA GLN A 78 -16.32 -6.19 -2.61
C GLN A 78 -15.33 -5.93 -3.74
N PHE A 79 -14.85 -6.99 -4.38
CA PHE A 79 -13.96 -6.82 -5.53
C PHE A 79 -14.63 -5.95 -6.60
N SER A 80 -13.98 -4.84 -6.94
CA SER A 80 -14.38 -3.94 -8.02
C SER A 80 -13.16 -3.55 -8.84
N ARG A 81 -13.34 -3.47 -10.15
CA ARG A 81 -12.32 -2.93 -11.07
C ARG A 81 -12.34 -1.41 -11.12
N ASP A 82 -13.47 -0.81 -10.78
CA ASP A 82 -13.74 0.60 -11.02
C ASP A 82 -13.76 1.42 -9.72
N GLU A 83 -14.05 0.78 -8.59
CA GLU A 83 -14.16 1.44 -7.28
C GLU A 83 -12.91 1.29 -6.41
N GLY A 84 -12.66 2.28 -5.56
CA GLY A 84 -11.49 2.34 -4.68
C GLY A 84 -10.17 2.57 -5.42
N SER A 85 -9.05 2.31 -4.74
CA SER A 85 -7.70 2.30 -5.30
C SER A 85 -7.20 0.89 -5.62
N GLY A 86 -8.00 -0.15 -5.34
CA GLY A 86 -7.56 -1.55 -5.34
C GLY A 86 -6.80 -1.93 -4.07
N GLY A 87 -6.23 -3.14 -4.05
CA GLY A 87 -5.53 -3.69 -2.88
C GLY A 87 -6.43 -4.47 -1.91
N GLN A 88 -5.81 -4.99 -0.86
CA GLN A 88 -6.47 -5.85 0.13
C GLN A 88 -7.23 -5.06 1.20
N ASP A 89 -8.41 -5.57 1.59
CA ASP A 89 -9.08 -5.10 2.81
C ASP A 89 -8.47 -5.75 4.07
N GLY A 90 -7.29 -5.26 4.46
CA GLY A 90 -6.51 -5.82 5.56
C GLY A 90 -7.20 -5.69 6.94
N THR A 91 -7.04 -6.68 7.80
CA THR A 91 -7.69 -6.70 9.14
C THR A 91 -7.26 -5.54 10.05
N SER A 92 -5.95 -5.23 10.10
CA SER A 92 -5.43 -4.07 10.84
C SER A 92 -5.93 -2.73 10.29
N ARG A 93 -6.15 -2.66 8.96
CA ARG A 93 -6.67 -1.48 8.28
C ARG A 93 -8.12 -1.26 8.69
N ARG A 94 -8.96 -2.30 8.57
CA ARG A 94 -10.35 -2.27 9.00
C ARG A 94 -10.49 -1.84 10.46
N TRP A 95 -9.67 -2.43 11.35
CA TRP A 95 -9.66 -2.08 12.78
C TRP A 95 -9.43 -0.58 13.04
N ALA A 96 -8.54 0.06 12.26
CA ALA A 96 -8.19 1.45 12.43
C ALA A 96 -9.24 2.41 11.82
N LEU A 97 -9.86 2.01 10.71
CA LEU A 97 -11.00 2.72 10.11
C LEU A 97 -12.21 2.72 11.04
N GLU A 98 -12.58 1.55 11.60
CA GLU A 98 -13.71 1.39 12.53
C GLU A 98 -13.56 2.23 13.81
N ARG A 99 -12.34 2.64 14.14
CA ARG A 99 -12.02 3.47 15.32
C ARG A 99 -11.85 4.95 15.00
N GLY A 100 -12.01 5.35 13.73
CA GLY A 100 -11.81 6.73 13.30
C GLY A 100 -10.37 7.23 13.47
N LEU A 101 -9.39 6.33 13.54
CA LEU A 101 -7.96 6.68 13.65
C LEU A 101 -7.38 7.11 12.30
N VAL A 102 -7.95 6.58 11.23
CA VAL A 102 -7.56 6.79 9.83
C VAL A 102 -8.80 6.98 8.98
N PHE A 103 -8.64 7.67 7.86
CA PHE A 103 -9.70 7.94 6.90
C PHE A 103 -9.29 7.48 5.51
N GLU A 104 -10.26 7.04 4.72
CA GLU A 104 -9.97 6.70 3.32
C GLU A 104 -9.73 7.97 2.50
N GLN A 105 -8.65 7.97 1.72
CA GLN A 105 -8.34 9.02 0.76
C GLN A 105 -7.40 8.44 -0.31
N ALA A 106 -7.70 8.69 -1.58
CA ALA A 106 -6.78 8.30 -2.65
C ALA A 106 -5.46 9.08 -2.53
N ILE A 107 -4.34 8.37 -2.62
CA ILE A 107 -2.99 8.96 -2.58
C ILE A 107 -2.35 8.81 -3.95
N ASN A 108 -2.12 9.92 -4.65
CA ASN A 108 -1.42 9.87 -5.92
C ASN A 108 0.06 9.56 -5.68
N ALA A 109 0.63 8.57 -6.37
CA ALA A 109 2.02 8.20 -6.15
C ALA A 109 3.02 9.32 -6.48
N LYS A 110 2.63 10.31 -7.30
CA LYS A 110 3.43 11.50 -7.62
C LYS A 110 3.45 12.54 -6.49
N SER A 111 2.51 12.50 -5.54
CA SER A 111 2.50 13.42 -4.40
C SER A 111 3.40 12.97 -3.25
N LEU A 112 4.01 11.79 -3.35
CA LEU A 112 4.92 11.28 -2.33
C LEU A 112 6.26 12.00 -2.41
N VAL A 113 6.86 12.28 -1.25
CA VAL A 113 8.15 12.97 -1.14
C VAL A 113 9.20 12.05 -0.54
N HIS A 114 10.45 12.14 -1.01
CA HIS A 114 11.56 11.41 -0.40
C HIS A 114 11.76 11.88 1.05
N GLY A 115 11.89 10.96 1.99
CA GLY A 115 11.99 11.28 3.42
C GLY A 115 10.63 11.47 4.12
N GLU A 116 9.52 11.38 3.40
CA GLU A 116 8.18 11.52 3.98
C GLU A 116 7.92 10.40 5.01
N GLU A 117 7.52 10.78 6.21
CA GLU A 117 7.11 9.85 7.25
C GLU A 117 5.73 9.25 6.95
N CYS A 118 5.62 7.95 7.18
CA CYS A 118 4.40 7.20 6.96
C CYS A 118 4.34 6.01 7.92
N TRP A 119 3.21 5.32 7.92
CA TRP A 119 3.05 4.06 8.64
C TRP A 119 2.64 2.98 7.67
N ILE A 120 2.98 1.73 8.01
CA ILE A 120 2.44 0.55 7.35
C ILE A 120 1.94 -0.45 8.37
N SER A 121 0.95 -1.26 8.01
CA SER A 121 0.45 -2.29 8.90
C SER A 121 0.07 -3.59 8.20
N ASN A 122 0.05 -4.67 8.98
CA ASN A 122 -0.67 -5.89 8.65
C ASN A 122 -1.09 -6.64 9.93
N GLY A 123 -1.88 -7.69 9.78
CA GLY A 123 -2.39 -8.49 10.90
C GLY A 123 -1.33 -9.29 11.68
N VAL A 124 -0.06 -9.28 11.25
CA VAL A 124 1.03 -10.01 11.91
C VAL A 124 1.92 -9.07 12.73
N ARG A 125 2.29 -7.93 12.15
CA ARG A 125 3.27 -6.99 12.74
C ARG A 125 2.63 -5.75 13.35
N GLY A 126 1.31 -5.58 13.25
CA GLY A 126 0.64 -4.37 13.70
C GLY A 126 1.09 -3.15 12.88
N PHE A 127 1.21 -1.99 13.52
CA PHE A 127 1.60 -0.73 12.90
C PHE A 127 3.10 -0.46 13.07
N VAL A 128 3.78 -0.16 11.97
CA VAL A 128 5.23 0.11 11.96
C VAL A 128 5.50 1.43 11.25
N ALA A 129 6.28 2.30 11.91
CA ALA A 129 6.73 3.56 11.33
C ALA A 129 7.71 3.32 10.17
N ALA A 130 7.56 4.13 9.13
CA ALA A 130 8.35 4.02 7.92
C ALA A 130 8.63 5.37 7.27
N THR A 131 9.60 5.37 6.35
CA THR A 131 10.00 6.55 5.59
C THR A 131 10.01 6.23 4.10
N ILE A 132 9.48 7.14 3.29
CA ILE A 132 9.43 7.00 1.83
C ILE A 132 10.82 7.22 1.24
N ARG A 133 11.24 6.28 0.38
CA ARG A 133 12.44 6.39 -0.45
C ARG A 133 12.05 6.35 -1.92
N LEU A 134 12.29 7.46 -2.60
CA LEU A 134 12.17 7.58 -4.04
C LEU A 134 13.55 7.38 -4.68
N HIS A 135 13.58 6.65 -5.79
CA HIS A 135 14.76 6.36 -6.62
C HIS A 135 14.56 6.92 -8.02
#